data_AF-A0A8C5JZ06-F1
#
_entry.id   AF-A0A8C5JZ06-F1
#
_cell.length_a   1.000
_cell.length_b   1.000
_cell.length_c   1.000
_cell.angle_alpha   90.00
_cell.angle_beta   90.00
_cell.angle_gamma   90.00
#
_symmetry.space_group_name_H-M   'P 1'
#
loop_
_entity.id
_entity.type
_entity.pdbx_description
1 polymer ?
#
loop_
_entity_poly.entity_id
_entity_poly.type
_entity_poly.pdbx_seq_one_letter_code
_entity_poly.pdbx_strand_id
1 'polypeptide(L)'
;LILLFYLVFYGFLAALFTFTMWAMLQTLNDEVPKYRDQIPSPGLMVFPKPRTALEYTFSESDLNSYLRYIEDLHYFLQPYSLEEQKNLTNCPDGALFEQKGPVYVACQFPVFLLQECSGMNDPEFGYSKGQPCILVKMNRIIGLKPEGNPMIDCSSKDQSIANVSTYPNNGIIDLKYFPYYGKKLH
;
A
#
# COMPACT_ATOMS: atom_id res chain seq x y z
N LEU A 1 -32.40 9.04 44.25
CA LEU A 1 -33.43 8.95 43.18
C LEU A 1 -32.90 9.43 41.82
N ILE A 2 -32.34 10.64 41.73
CA ILE A 2 -31.84 11.22 40.48
C ILE A 2 -30.70 10.38 39.84
N LEU A 3 -29.72 9.92 40.63
CA LEU A 3 -28.62 9.09 40.12
C LEU A 3 -29.10 7.74 39.55
N LEU A 4 -30.03 7.08 40.25
CA LEU A 4 -30.61 5.82 39.79
C LEU A 4 -31.40 6.02 38.49
N PHE A 5 -32.16 7.11 38.39
CA PHE A 5 -32.88 7.48 37.17
C PHE A 5 -31.93 7.62 35.98
N TYR A 6 -30.85 8.39 36.13
CA TYR A 6 -29.89 8.55 35.03
C TYR A 6 -29.14 7.26 34.70
N LEU A 7 -28.83 6.41 35.68
CA LEU A 7 -28.21 5.11 35.44
C LEU A 7 -29.11 4.22 34.57
N VAL A 8 -30.39 4.10 34.93
CA VAL A 8 -31.35 3.30 34.15
C VAL A 8 -31.60 3.92 32.78
N PHE A 9 -31.78 5.24 32.71
CA PHE A 9 -32.03 5.96 31.46
C PHE A 9 -30.87 5.80 30.47
N TYR A 10 -29.62 6.06 30.89
CA TYR A 10 -28.46 5.90 30.01
C TYR A 10 -28.15 4.43 29.73
N GLY A 11 -28.44 3.51 30.65
CA GLY A 11 -28.35 2.07 30.39
C GLY A 11 -29.27 1.63 29.27
N PHE A 12 -30.53 2.08 29.27
CA PHE A 12 -31.48 1.80 28.21
C PHE A 12 -31.08 2.46 26.88
N LEU A 13 -30.61 3.71 26.92
CA LEU A 13 -30.15 4.41 25.72
C LEU A 13 -28.92 3.73 25.09
N ALA A 14 -27.97 3.29 25.92
CA ALA A 14 -26.82 2.51 25.47
C ALA A 14 -27.26 1.18 24.84
N ALA A 15 -28.23 0.48 25.44
CA ALA A 15 -28.77 -0.76 24.91
C ALA A 15 -29.48 -0.58 23.55
N LEU A 16 -30.24 0.52 23.39
CA LEU A 16 -30.85 0.85 22.10
C LEU A 16 -29.80 1.16 21.04
N PHE A 17 -28.75 1.91 21.39
CA PHE A 17 -27.66 2.22 20.47
C PHE A 17 -26.88 0.97 20.04
N THR A 18 -26.56 0.08 20.98
CA THR A 18 -25.87 -1.18 20.65
C THR A 18 -26.75 -2.08 19.79
N PHE A 19 -28.05 -2.14 20.04
CA PHE A 19 -28.99 -2.89 19.21
C PHE A 19 -29.07 -2.36 17.77
N THR A 20 -29.17 -1.03 17.59
CA THR A 20 -29.20 -0.44 16.24
C THR A 20 -27.89 -0.62 15.49
N MET A 21 -26.75 -0.49 16.19
CA MET A 21 -25.43 -0.81 15.61
C MET A 21 -25.32 -2.29 15.23
N TRP A 22 -25.79 -3.21 16.08
CA TRP A 22 -25.81 -4.64 15.77
C TRP A 22 -26.66 -4.94 14.54
N ALA A 23 -27.88 -4.41 14.47
CA ALA A 23 -28.76 -4.59 13.32
C ALA A 23 -28.15 -4.05 12.02
N MET A 24 -27.48 -2.89 12.07
CA MET A 24 -26.76 -2.33 10.93
C MET A 24 -25.64 -3.29 10.46
N LEU A 25 -24.85 -3.84 11.39
CA LEU A 25 -23.75 -4.76 11.05
C LEU A 25 -24.25 -6.04 10.37
N GLN A 26 -25.44 -6.54 10.72
CA GLN A 26 -26.05 -7.69 10.03
C GLN A 26 -26.40 -7.40 8.56
N THR A 27 -26.47 -6.13 8.14
CA THR A 27 -26.75 -5.75 6.74
C THR A 27 -25.49 -5.57 5.88
N LEU A 28 -24.30 -5.68 6.49
CA LEU A 28 -23.03 -5.49 5.80
C LEU A 28 -22.43 -6.82 5.36
N ASN A 29 -21.79 -6.81 4.20
CA ASN A 29 -20.95 -7.91 3.75
C ASN A 29 -19.53 -7.67 4.30
N ASP A 30 -18.97 -8.70 4.93
CA ASP A 30 -17.64 -8.69 5.54
C ASP A 30 -16.48 -8.70 4.52
N GLU A 31 -16.73 -9.13 3.29
CA GLU A 31 -15.74 -9.27 2.23
C GLU A 31 -15.64 -8.03 1.33
N VAL A 32 -16.79 -7.39 1.08
CA VAL A 32 -16.93 -6.34 0.08
C VAL A 32 -17.68 -5.13 0.66
N PRO A 33 -17.11 -3.91 0.59
CA PRO A 33 -17.79 -2.72 1.08
C PRO A 33 -19.01 -2.39 0.22
N LYS A 34 -20.09 -1.98 0.89
CA LYS A 34 -21.38 -1.66 0.28
C LYS A 34 -21.33 -0.45 -0.67
N TYR A 35 -20.55 0.57 -0.32
CA TYR A 35 -20.40 1.81 -1.08
C TYR A 35 -18.92 2.11 -1.34
N ARG A 36 -18.61 2.66 -2.52
CA ARG A 36 -17.24 2.97 -2.99
C ARG A 36 -17.17 4.28 -3.77
N ASP A 37 -18.23 5.06 -3.73
CA ASP A 37 -18.42 6.34 -4.42
C ASP A 37 -17.37 7.39 -4.05
N GLN A 38 -16.83 7.35 -2.83
CA GLN A 38 -15.78 8.28 -2.38
C GLN A 38 -14.36 7.90 -2.82
N ILE A 39 -14.16 6.75 -3.48
CA ILE A 39 -12.85 6.27 -3.92
C ILE A 39 -12.89 5.90 -5.42
N PRO A 40 -13.19 6.86 -6.32
CA PRO A 40 -13.28 6.59 -7.75
C PRO A 40 -11.91 6.27 -8.38
N SER A 41 -10.85 6.88 -7.84
CA SER A 41 -9.47 6.73 -8.34
C SER A 41 -8.52 6.35 -7.20
N PRO A 42 -7.57 5.43 -7.45
CA PRO A 42 -6.56 5.07 -6.45
C PRO A 42 -5.59 6.23 -6.23
N GLY A 43 -5.33 6.54 -4.95
CA GLY A 43 -4.24 7.43 -4.58
C GLY A 43 -2.88 6.75 -4.72
N LEU A 44 -1.84 7.57 -4.93
CA LEU A 44 -0.44 7.15 -4.85
C LEU A 44 0.17 7.62 -3.53
N MET A 45 1.06 6.80 -2.97
CA MET A 45 1.85 7.14 -1.80
C MET A 45 3.33 6.93 -2.10
N VAL A 46 4.16 7.85 -1.64
CA VAL A 46 5.63 7.71 -1.66
C VAL A 46 6.14 7.21 -0.31
N PHE A 47 7.22 6.46 -0.34
CA PHE A 47 7.87 5.87 0.83
C PHE A 47 9.40 5.83 0.63
N PRO A 48 10.22 6.15 1.64
CA PRO A 48 9.87 6.44 3.04
C PRO A 48 9.21 7.82 3.20
N LYS A 49 8.48 8.03 4.30
CA LYS A 49 7.77 9.29 4.56
C LYS A 49 8.70 10.27 5.28
N PRO A 50 9.01 11.45 4.71
CA PRO A 50 9.81 12.45 5.40
C PRO A 50 9.01 13.15 6.50
N ARG A 51 9.71 13.82 7.41
CA ARG A 51 9.07 14.62 8.50
C ARG A 51 8.27 15.80 7.95
N THR A 52 8.78 16.42 6.89
CA THR A 52 8.21 17.57 6.18
C THR A 52 7.28 17.14 5.03
N ALA A 53 6.42 16.15 5.31
CA ALA A 53 5.39 15.58 4.43
C ALA A 53 5.88 14.96 3.10
N LEU A 54 6.47 15.76 2.20
CA LEU A 54 6.94 15.36 0.86
C LEU A 54 8.32 15.92 0.48
N GLU A 55 9.00 16.62 1.39
CA GLU A 55 10.34 17.15 1.15
C GLU A 55 11.41 16.22 1.77
N TYR A 56 12.31 15.71 0.94
CA TYR A 56 13.43 14.89 1.38
C TYR A 56 14.67 15.76 1.56
N THR A 57 15.17 15.85 2.79
CA THR A 57 16.41 16.57 3.10
C THR A 57 17.33 15.64 3.88
N PHE A 58 18.53 15.40 3.35
CA PHE A 58 19.57 14.62 4.00
C PHE A 58 20.94 15.09 3.51
N SER A 59 22.00 14.70 4.21
CA SER A 59 23.38 14.96 3.81
C SER A 59 24.08 13.63 3.50
N GLU A 60 24.66 13.51 2.31
CA GLU A 60 25.40 12.31 1.89
C GLU A 60 26.54 11.98 2.87
N SER A 61 27.17 13.01 3.46
CA SER A 61 28.27 12.88 4.42
C SER A 61 27.83 12.47 5.84
N ASP A 62 26.56 12.65 6.21
CA ASP A 62 26.06 12.33 7.55
C ASP A 62 25.10 11.14 7.50
N LEU A 63 25.62 9.97 7.87
CA LEU A 63 24.86 8.74 7.97
C LEU A 63 23.59 8.89 8.82
N ASN A 64 23.67 9.61 9.95
CA ASN A 64 22.52 9.78 10.85
C ASN A 64 21.36 10.55 10.20
N SER A 65 21.64 11.35 9.17
CA SER A 65 20.62 12.11 8.46
C SER A 65 19.68 11.23 7.63
N TYR A 66 20.13 10.06 7.18
CA TYR A 66 19.34 9.15 6.34
C TYR A 66 19.19 7.72 6.87
N LEU A 67 19.84 7.35 7.98
CA LEU A 67 19.66 6.03 8.62
C LEU A 67 18.19 5.66 8.81
N ARG A 68 17.37 6.62 9.23
CA ARG A 68 15.95 6.38 9.44
C ARG A 68 15.22 5.98 8.15
N TYR A 69 15.60 6.56 7.02
CA TYR A 69 15.02 6.23 5.72
C TYR A 69 15.39 4.81 5.29
N ILE A 70 16.64 4.41 5.51
CA ILE A 70 17.13 3.05 5.22
C ILE A 70 16.39 2.02 6.08
N GLU A 71 16.27 2.26 7.39
CA GLU A 71 15.54 1.38 8.30
C GLU A 71 14.07 1.22 7.89
N ASP A 72 13.41 2.33 7.56
CA ASP A 72 12.02 2.33 7.11
C ASP A 72 11.87 1.52 5.80
N LEU A 73 12.82 1.65 4.86
CA LEU A 73 12.85 0.88 3.60
C LEU A 73 13.04 -0.62 3.82
N HIS A 74 13.98 -1.03 4.68
CA HIS A 74 14.15 -2.43 5.05
C HIS A 74 12.90 -3.01 5.68
N TYR A 75 12.30 -2.28 6.64
CA TYR A 75 11.07 -2.70 7.29
C TYR A 75 9.91 -2.83 6.29
N PHE A 76 9.80 -1.90 5.34
CA PHE A 76 8.77 -1.93 4.32
C PHE A 76 8.92 -3.13 3.36
N LEU A 77 10.14 -3.49 3.00
CA LEU A 77 10.44 -4.58 2.06
C LEU A 77 10.46 -5.96 2.74
N GLN A 78 10.51 -6.05 4.07
CA GLN A 78 10.53 -7.32 4.81
C GLN A 78 9.41 -8.30 4.38
N PRO A 79 8.12 -7.90 4.25
CA PRO A 79 7.04 -8.80 3.83
C PRO A 79 7.14 -9.25 2.36
N TYR A 80 8.04 -8.65 1.58
CA TYR A 80 8.29 -9.00 0.19
C TYR A 80 9.48 -9.97 0.04
N SER A 81 10.12 -10.35 1.13
CA SER A 81 11.18 -11.35 1.10
C SER A 81 10.65 -12.71 0.61
N LEU A 82 11.54 -13.50 0.00
CA LEU A 82 11.19 -14.82 -0.55
C LEU A 82 10.56 -15.74 0.50
N GLU A 83 11.03 -15.64 1.75
CA GLU A 83 10.55 -16.43 2.90
C GLU A 83 9.10 -16.08 3.27
N GLU A 84 8.79 -14.79 3.38
CA GLU A 84 7.45 -14.30 3.72
C GLU A 84 6.44 -14.55 2.59
N GLN A 85 6.92 -14.59 1.34
CA GLN A 85 6.09 -14.82 0.15
C GLN A 85 5.97 -16.29 -0.27
N LYS A 86 6.50 -17.26 0.50
CA LYS A 86 6.51 -18.70 0.14
C LYS A 86 5.13 -19.28 -0.17
N ASN A 87 4.10 -18.78 0.52
CA ASN A 87 2.72 -19.27 0.36
C ASN A 87 1.93 -18.54 -0.74
N LEU A 88 2.53 -17.52 -1.37
CA LEU A 88 1.93 -16.77 -2.47
C LEU A 88 2.16 -17.48 -3.80
N THR A 89 1.30 -17.21 -4.78
CA THR A 89 1.34 -17.87 -6.09
C THR A 89 2.15 -17.07 -7.09
N ASN A 90 2.84 -17.74 -8.00
CA ASN A 90 3.42 -17.09 -9.17
C ASN A 90 2.33 -16.92 -10.24
N CYS A 91 1.98 -15.68 -10.55
CA CYS A 91 0.88 -15.33 -11.46
C CYS A 91 1.40 -15.03 -12.88
N PRO A 92 0.59 -15.27 -13.91
CA PRO A 92 0.96 -14.95 -15.29
C PRO A 92 1.06 -13.44 -15.51
N ASP A 93 2.13 -13.01 -16.16
CA ASP A 93 2.40 -11.59 -16.46
C ASP A 93 1.47 -11.04 -17.57
N GLY A 94 1.15 -9.76 -17.50
CA GLY A 94 0.48 -9.01 -18.57
C GLY A 94 -1.02 -9.25 -18.72
N ALA A 95 -1.65 -10.03 -17.83
CA ALA A 95 -3.09 -10.28 -17.84
C ALA A 95 -3.72 -10.05 -16.46
N LEU A 96 -4.98 -9.64 -16.43
CA LEU A 96 -5.75 -9.54 -15.20
C LEU A 96 -5.85 -10.93 -14.54
N PHE A 97 -5.56 -11.00 -13.24
CA PHE A 97 -5.66 -12.22 -12.48
C PHE A 97 -7.06 -12.38 -11.88
N GLU A 98 -8.02 -12.68 -12.77
CA GLU A 98 -9.40 -12.91 -12.38
C GLU A 98 -9.56 -14.29 -11.74
N GLN A 99 -10.00 -14.28 -10.49
CA GLN A 99 -10.23 -15.47 -9.70
C GLN A 99 -11.72 -15.69 -9.47
N LYS A 100 -12.14 -16.96 -9.52
CA LYS A 100 -13.48 -17.40 -9.16
C LYS A 100 -13.36 -18.24 -7.90
N GLY A 101 -13.91 -17.73 -6.80
CA GLY A 101 -13.82 -18.33 -5.48
C GLY A 101 -14.40 -19.76 -5.39
N PRO A 102 -14.20 -20.44 -4.25
CA PRO A 102 -14.18 -19.83 -2.91
C PRO A 102 -12.80 -19.40 -2.38
N VAL A 103 -11.69 -19.85 -2.98
CA VAL A 103 -10.33 -19.53 -2.50
C VAL A 103 -9.69 -18.49 -3.43
N TYR A 104 -9.15 -17.42 -2.86
CA TYR A 104 -8.40 -16.40 -3.59
C TYR A 104 -6.95 -16.42 -3.16
N VAL A 105 -6.04 -16.46 -4.12
CA VAL A 105 -4.60 -16.42 -3.91
C VAL A 105 -4.04 -15.06 -4.29
N ALA A 106 -2.95 -14.66 -3.64
CA ALA A 106 -2.23 -13.42 -3.97
C ALA A 106 -0.96 -13.75 -4.77
N CYS A 107 -0.62 -12.84 -5.67
CA CYS A 107 0.57 -12.93 -6.52
C CYS A 107 1.81 -12.49 -5.76
N GLN A 108 2.91 -13.22 -5.93
CA GLN A 108 4.22 -12.81 -5.46
C GLN A 108 4.65 -11.51 -6.14
N PHE A 109 5.29 -10.62 -5.37
CA PHE A 109 6.00 -9.46 -5.90
C PHE A 109 7.49 -9.64 -5.60
N PRO A 110 8.29 -10.06 -6.59
CA PRO A 110 9.71 -10.27 -6.39
C PRO A 110 10.48 -8.96 -6.19
N VAL A 111 11.23 -8.86 -5.09
CA VAL A 111 12.00 -7.65 -4.73
C VAL A 111 13.07 -7.30 -5.75
N PHE A 112 13.61 -8.28 -6.50
CA PHE A 112 14.59 -8.04 -7.56
C PHE A 112 14.06 -7.16 -8.70
N LEU A 113 12.74 -7.04 -8.88
CA LEU A 113 12.13 -6.13 -9.87
C LEU A 113 12.45 -4.65 -9.59
N LEU A 114 12.77 -4.32 -8.33
CA LEU A 114 13.20 -2.98 -7.93
C LEU A 114 14.68 -2.70 -8.24
N GLN A 115 15.41 -3.68 -8.79
CA GLN A 115 16.80 -3.56 -9.24
C GLN A 115 17.71 -2.91 -8.17
N GLU A 116 18.36 -1.78 -8.46
CA GLU A 116 19.24 -1.07 -7.53
C GLU A 116 18.53 -0.63 -6.24
N CYS A 117 17.21 -0.45 -6.29
CA CYS A 117 16.38 -0.07 -5.14
C CYS A 117 15.82 -1.26 -4.34
N SER A 118 16.27 -2.48 -4.65
CA SER A 118 15.85 -3.71 -3.96
C SER A 118 16.40 -3.87 -2.55
N GLY A 119 17.50 -3.17 -2.22
CA GLY A 119 18.26 -3.40 -0.98
C GLY A 119 19.17 -4.64 -1.03
N MET A 120 19.18 -5.40 -2.15
CA MET A 120 20.00 -6.62 -2.28
C MET A 120 21.45 -6.32 -2.64
N ASN A 121 21.67 -5.42 -3.61
CA ASN A 121 23.00 -5.01 -4.05
C ASN A 121 23.52 -3.82 -3.23
N ASP A 122 22.62 -2.92 -2.83
CA ASP A 122 22.91 -1.72 -2.06
C ASP A 122 22.00 -1.64 -0.83
N PRO A 123 22.47 -2.00 0.36
CA PRO A 123 21.66 -1.99 1.59
C PRO A 123 21.31 -0.57 2.05
N GLU A 124 21.94 0.47 1.48
CA GLU A 124 21.70 1.87 1.79
C GLU A 124 20.80 2.55 0.75
N PHE A 125 20.26 1.79 -0.22
CA PHE A 125 19.27 2.24 -1.18
C PHE A 125 19.69 3.54 -1.92
N GLY A 126 20.99 3.65 -2.23
CA GLY A 126 21.57 4.80 -2.95
C GLY A 126 21.71 6.09 -2.14
N TYR A 127 21.31 6.12 -0.85
CA TYR A 127 21.41 7.32 -0.02
C TYR A 127 22.85 7.81 0.19
N SER A 128 23.81 6.89 0.32
CA SER A 128 25.24 7.23 0.47
C SER A 128 25.92 7.71 -0.80
N LYS A 129 25.27 7.57 -1.97
CA LYS A 129 25.75 8.03 -3.27
C LYS A 129 25.05 9.31 -3.73
N GLY A 130 24.20 9.88 -2.88
CA GLY A 130 23.34 11.02 -3.22
C GLY A 130 22.24 10.69 -4.24
N GLN A 131 21.95 9.40 -4.48
CA GLN A 131 20.92 8.93 -5.43
C GLN A 131 19.88 8.07 -4.69
N PRO A 132 19.03 8.68 -3.86
CA PRO A 132 18.14 7.95 -2.96
C PRO A 132 17.02 7.25 -3.73
N CYS A 133 16.72 6.01 -3.34
CA CYS A 133 15.57 5.28 -3.84
C CYS A 133 14.29 5.65 -3.09
N ILE A 134 13.25 6.01 -3.83
CA ILE A 134 11.91 6.27 -3.31
C ILE A 134 10.94 5.24 -3.90
N LEU A 135 10.24 4.52 -3.03
CA LEU A 135 9.23 3.55 -3.42
C LEU A 135 7.89 4.27 -3.61
N VAL A 136 7.23 3.98 -4.73
CA VAL A 136 5.88 4.48 -5.00
C VAL A 136 4.89 3.31 -4.90
N LYS A 137 3.83 3.51 -4.13
CA LYS A 137 2.79 2.52 -3.86
C LYS A 137 1.42 3.03 -4.27
N MET A 138 0.68 2.20 -4.98
CA MET A 138 -0.70 2.47 -5.33
C MET A 138 -1.67 1.95 -4.24
N ASN A 139 -2.71 2.73 -3.95
CA ASN A 139 -3.77 2.32 -3.03
C ASN A 139 -4.62 1.20 -3.65
N ARG A 140 -4.79 0.11 -2.92
CA ARG A 140 -5.62 -1.02 -3.34
C ARG A 140 -7.10 -0.67 -3.22
N ILE A 141 -7.85 -0.84 -4.30
CA ILE A 141 -9.31 -0.69 -4.34
C ILE A 141 -9.89 -2.04 -4.74
N ILE A 142 -10.88 -2.52 -3.98
CA ILE A 142 -11.51 -3.83 -4.25
C ILE A 142 -12.20 -3.78 -5.61
N GLY A 143 -11.94 -4.78 -6.45
CA GLY A 143 -12.54 -4.90 -7.79
C GLY A 143 -12.03 -3.91 -8.84
N LEU A 144 -11.02 -3.09 -8.53
CA LEU A 144 -10.43 -2.16 -9.49
C LEU A 144 -9.75 -2.92 -10.62
N LYS A 145 -10.10 -2.58 -11.86
CA LYS A 145 -9.44 -3.03 -13.08
C LYS A 145 -8.97 -1.79 -13.84
N PRO A 146 -7.67 -1.62 -14.07
CA PRO A 146 -7.17 -0.48 -14.83
C PRO A 146 -7.65 -0.57 -16.28
N GLU A 147 -7.88 0.60 -16.88
CA GLU A 147 -8.06 0.71 -18.32
C GLU A 147 -6.69 0.78 -18.99
N GLY A 148 -6.35 -0.21 -19.82
CA GLY A 148 -5.03 -0.31 -20.43
C GLY A 148 -3.94 -0.74 -19.44
N ASN A 149 -2.70 -0.33 -19.69
CA ASN A 149 -1.53 -0.71 -18.90
C ASN A 149 -1.19 0.40 -17.88
N PRO A 150 -1.36 0.16 -16.57
CA PRO A 150 -1.04 1.16 -15.57
C PRO A 150 0.47 1.39 -15.47
N MET A 151 0.87 2.66 -15.42
CA MET A 151 2.25 3.11 -15.41
C MET A 151 2.43 4.28 -14.45
N ILE A 152 3.54 4.30 -13.73
CA ILE A 152 3.94 5.42 -12.87
C ILE A 152 5.11 6.14 -13.54
N ASP A 153 4.92 7.42 -13.81
CA ASP A 153 5.96 8.30 -14.35
C ASP A 153 6.28 9.43 -13.36
N CYS A 154 7.57 9.75 -13.26
CA CYS A 154 8.10 10.75 -12.34
C CYS A 154 8.84 11.82 -13.15
N SER A 155 8.16 12.93 -13.43
CA SER A 155 8.73 14.06 -14.15
C SER A 155 9.09 15.21 -13.21
N SER A 156 10.24 15.86 -13.43
CA SER A 156 10.58 17.10 -12.73
C SER A 156 9.63 18.24 -13.10
N LYS A 157 9.26 19.06 -12.11
CA LYS A 157 8.44 20.26 -12.32
C LYS A 157 9.21 21.36 -13.04
N ASP A 158 10.51 21.48 -12.78
CA ASP A 158 11.42 22.46 -13.39
C ASP A 158 12.47 21.73 -14.27
N GLN A 159 12.85 22.33 -15.40
CA GLN A 159 13.76 21.73 -16.40
C GLN A 159 15.21 21.50 -15.91
N SER A 160 15.50 21.76 -14.64
CA SER A 160 16.80 21.48 -14.03
C SER A 160 16.90 20.03 -13.53
N ILE A 161 17.49 19.20 -14.40
CA ILE A 161 18.41 18.07 -14.15
C ILE A 161 18.16 17.25 -12.86
N ALA A 162 17.19 16.34 -12.91
CA ALA A 162 17.32 15.08 -12.19
C ALA A 162 16.89 13.96 -13.15
N ASN A 163 17.83 13.10 -13.53
CA ASN A 163 17.50 11.88 -14.25
C ASN A 163 16.85 10.92 -13.25
N VAL A 164 15.54 10.75 -13.33
CA VAL A 164 14.80 9.80 -12.50
C VAL A 164 14.74 8.46 -13.23
N SER A 165 15.40 7.45 -12.68
CA SER A 165 15.25 6.06 -13.12
C SER A 165 14.09 5.40 -12.40
N THR A 166 13.17 4.77 -13.13
CA THR A 166 12.05 4.01 -12.57
C THR A 166 12.30 2.51 -12.69
N TYR A 167 11.99 1.78 -11.62
CA TYR A 167 12.09 0.33 -11.55
C TYR A 167 10.75 -0.27 -11.10
N PRO A 168 10.21 -1.27 -11.81
CA PRO A 168 10.68 -1.84 -13.08
C PRO A 168 10.67 -0.82 -14.23
N ASN A 169 11.37 -1.10 -15.34
CA ASN A 169 11.53 -0.15 -16.45
C ASN A 169 10.18 0.45 -16.89
N ASN A 170 10.17 1.76 -17.14
CA ASN A 170 8.97 2.56 -17.42
C ASN A 170 7.96 2.64 -16.28
N GLY A 171 8.25 2.13 -15.07
CA GLY A 171 7.33 2.18 -13.93
C GLY A 171 6.02 1.42 -14.14
N ILE A 172 6.06 0.35 -14.95
CA ILE A 172 4.87 -0.44 -15.28
C ILE A 172 4.41 -1.24 -14.06
N ILE A 173 3.11 -1.22 -13.78
CA ILE A 173 2.48 -2.12 -12.82
C ILE A 173 1.84 -3.26 -13.61
N ASP A 174 2.27 -4.49 -13.36
CA ASP A 174 1.72 -5.65 -14.06
C ASP A 174 0.23 -5.84 -13.75
N LEU A 175 -0.56 -6.15 -14.78
CA LEU A 175 -1.99 -6.41 -14.68
C LEU A 175 -2.32 -7.60 -13.77
N LYS A 176 -1.38 -8.51 -13.54
CA LYS A 176 -1.56 -9.68 -12.67
C LYS A 176 -1.88 -9.33 -11.21
N TYR A 177 -1.54 -8.12 -10.76
CA TYR A 177 -1.88 -7.65 -9.42
C TYR A 177 -3.32 -7.15 -9.30
N PHE A 178 -4.08 -7.14 -10.40
CA PHE A 178 -5.47 -6.70 -10.46
C PHE A 178 -6.42 -7.84 -10.88
N PRO A 179 -7.66 -7.86 -10.36
CA PRO A 179 -8.22 -6.96 -9.34
C PRO A 179 -7.88 -7.39 -7.91
N TYR A 180 -7.92 -6.46 -6.96
CA TYR A 180 -7.83 -6.78 -5.54
C TYR A 180 -9.18 -7.26 -5.02
N TYR A 181 -9.21 -8.39 -4.30
CA TYR A 181 -10.48 -8.97 -3.80
C TYR A 181 -10.82 -8.58 -2.35
N GLY A 182 -9.90 -7.94 -1.61
CA GLY A 182 -10.12 -7.54 -0.22
C GLY A 182 -9.35 -8.40 0.77
N LYS A 183 -9.15 -7.90 1.99
CA LYS A 183 -8.25 -8.54 2.96
C LYS A 183 -8.82 -9.85 3.52
N LYS A 184 -10.15 -10.00 3.63
CA LYS A 184 -10.76 -11.22 4.17
C LYS A 184 -10.74 -12.39 3.18
N LEU A 185 -10.70 -12.11 1.88
CA LEU A 185 -10.71 -13.13 0.84
C LEU A 185 -9.32 -13.71 0.54
N HIS A 186 -8.25 -12.99 0.92
CA HIS A 186 -6.85 -13.38 0.74
C HIS A 186 -6.21 -13.92 2.02
#